data_AF-A0A842WIY5-F1
#
_entry.id   AF-A0A842WIY5-F1
#
_cell.length_a   1.000
_cell.length_b   1.000
_cell.length_c   1.000
_cell.angle_alpha   90.00
_cell.angle_beta   90.00
_cell.angle_gamma   90.00
#
_symmetry.space_group_name_H-M   'P 1'
#
loop_
_entity.id
_entity.type
_entity.pdbx_description
1 polymer ?
#
loop_
_entity_poly.entity_id
_entity_poly.type
_entity_poly.pdbx_seq_one_letter_code
_entity_poly.pdbx_strand_id
1 'polypeptide(L)' 'MKGQVSAEMLILLAVVVAIVAIAAAYMMDLGEKSGQSVQESGQAVLHKAEATAKGKEGDPCIVDSDCISDSCDENVCS' A
#
# COMPACT_ATOMS: atom_id res chain seq x y z
N MET A 1 17.50 -49.79 -12.67
CA MET A 1 17.91 -48.37 -12.54
C MET A 1 17.64 -47.96 -11.10
N LYS A 2 18.59 -48.24 -10.19
CA LYS A 2 18.47 -47.91 -8.76
C LYS A 2 19.05 -46.51 -8.60
N GLY A 3 18.21 -45.58 -8.14
CA GLY A 3 18.52 -44.16 -8.01
C GLY A 3 19.59 -43.90 -6.97
N GLN A 4 20.85 -43.84 -7.41
CA GLN A 4 21.88 -43.11 -6.70
C GLN A 4 21.67 -41.63 -7.05
N VAL A 5 20.89 -40.93 -6.24
CA VAL A 5 20.97 -39.47 -6.22
C VAL A 5 22.40 -39.18 -5.75
N SER A 6 23.26 -38.76 -6.68
CA SER A 6 24.65 -38.41 -6.37
C SER A 6 24.65 -37.39 -5.24
N ALA A 7 25.46 -37.60 -4.21
CA ALA A 7 25.57 -36.70 -3.05
C ALA A 7 25.81 -35.24 -3.48
N GLU A 8 26.44 -35.05 -4.64
CA GLU A 8 26.64 -33.75 -5.28
C GLU A 8 25.32 -33.02 -5.57
N MET A 9 24.27 -33.74 -5.96
CA MET A 9 22.95 -33.16 -6.27
C MET A 9 22.25 -32.68 -5.00
N LEU A 10 22.41 -33.38 -3.87
CA LEU A 10 21.86 -32.97 -2.58
C LEU A 10 22.56 -31.73 -2.02
N ILE A 11 23.88 -31.64 -2.19
CA ILE A 11 24.66 -30.47 -1.76
C ILE A 11 24.24 -29.24 -2.58
N LEU A 12 24.11 -29.38 -3.90
CA LEU A 12 23.62 -28.31 -4.78
C LEU A 12 22.22 -27.84 -4.36
N LEU A 13 21.33 -28.78 -4.08
CA LEU A 13 19.95 -28.47 -3.69
C LEU A 13 19.91 -27.75 -2.33
N ALA A 14 20.75 -28.16 -1.37
CA ALA A 14 20.86 -27.47 -0.08
C ALA A 14 21.34 -26.02 -0.21
N VAL A 15 22.30 -25.75 -1.10
CA VAL A 15 22.79 -24.39 -1.36
C VAL A 15 21.71 -23.52 -1.99
N VAL A 16 20.98 -24.05 -2.97
CA VAL A 16 19.87 -23.31 -3.62
C VAL A 16 18.78 -22.97 -2.61
N VAL A 17 18.39 -23.91 -1.76
CA VAL A 17 17.38 -23.69 -0.71
C VAL A 17 17.85 -22.62 0.28
N ALA A 18 19.13 -22.62 0.67
CA ALA A 18 19.69 -21.61 1.55
C ALA A 18 19.62 -20.19 0.93
N ILE A 19 19.95 -20.05 -0.36
CA ILE A 19 19.87 -18.77 -1.07
C ILE A 19 18.42 -18.27 -1.15
N VAL A 20 17.47 -19.16 -1.45
CA VAL A 20 16.04 -18.80 -1.54
C VAL A 20 15.50 -18.36 -0.17
N ALA A 21 15.90 -19.03 0.91
CA ALA A 21 15.49 -18.64 2.27
C ALA A 21 15.98 -17.23 2.64
N ILE A 22 17.22 -16.89 2.27
CA ILE A 22 17.78 -15.56 2.47
C ILE A 22 16.98 -14.52 1.65
N ALA A 23 16.72 -14.80 0.36
CA ALA A 23 15.95 -13.91 -0.50
C ALA A 23 14.51 -13.67 0.01
N ALA A 24 13.86 -14.71 0.54
CA ALA A 24 12.53 -14.61 1.14
C ALA A 24 12.53 -13.71 2.40
N ALA A 25 13.55 -13.82 3.25
CA ALA A 25 13.70 -12.96 4.42
C ALA A 25 13.87 -11.48 4.04
N TYR A 26 14.64 -11.19 2.98
CA TYR A 26 14.76 -9.83 2.45
C TYR A 26 13.45 -9.30 1.87
N MET A 27 12.67 -10.13 1.16
CA MET A 27 11.38 -9.73 0.62
C MET A 27 10.33 -9.44 1.71
N MET A 28 10.36 -10.15 2.84
CA MET A 28 9.47 -9.85 3.97
C MET A 28 9.79 -8.49 4.62
N ASP A 29 11.08 -8.16 4.84
CA ASP A 29 11.47 -6.86 5.40
C ASP A 29 11.15 -5.68 4.45
N LEU A 30 11.31 -5.88 3.13
CA LEU A 30 10.88 -4.88 2.14
C LEU A 30 9.35 -4.77 2.07
N GLY A 31 8.62 -5.89 2.17
CA GLY A 31 7.17 -5.91 2.12
C GLY A 31 6.51 -5.18 3.30
N GLU A 32 7.08 -5.32 4.50
CA GLU A 32 6.56 -4.64 5.70
C GLU A 32 6.79 -3.12 5.64
N LYS A 33 7.99 -2.69 5.23
CA LYS A 33 8.32 -1.26 5.04
C LYS A 33 7.59 -0.63 3.85
N SER A 34 7.37 -1.37 2.77
CA SER A 34 6.62 -0.90 1.60
C SER A 34 5.13 -0.86 1.88
N GLY A 35 4.61 -1.80 2.68
CA GLY A 35 3.21 -1.83 3.10
C GLY A 35 2.83 -0.62 3.95
N GLN A 36 3.66 -0.26 4.93
CA GLN A 36 3.42 0.95 5.75
C GLN A 36 3.50 2.24 4.93
N SER A 37 4.55 2.42 4.11
CA SER A 37 4.72 3.65 3.33
C SER A 37 3.64 3.86 2.25
N VAL A 38 3.15 2.77 1.64
CA VAL A 38 2.02 2.84 0.68
C VAL A 38 0.69 3.09 1.41
N GLN A 39 0.50 2.57 2.61
CA GLN A 39 -0.73 2.78 3.38
C GLN A 39 -0.82 4.21 3.94
N GLU A 40 0.28 4.76 4.45
CA GLU A 40 0.38 6.17 4.86
C GLU A 40 0.22 7.12 3.67
N SER A 41 0.89 6.84 2.55
CA SER A 41 0.78 7.68 1.35
C SER A 41 -0.60 7.54 0.70
N GLY A 42 -1.19 6.35 0.70
CA GLY A 42 -2.51 6.08 0.15
C GLY A 42 -3.62 6.75 0.95
N GLN A 43 -3.58 6.68 2.29
CA GLN A 43 -4.53 7.41 3.13
C GLN A 43 -4.32 8.92 3.04
N ALA A 44 -3.09 9.42 3.01
CA ALA A 44 -2.83 10.85 2.87
C ALA A 44 -3.29 11.39 1.51
N VAL A 45 -3.16 10.61 0.43
CA VAL A 45 -3.66 10.99 -0.90
C VAL A 45 -5.17 10.88 -0.98
N LEU A 46 -5.81 9.86 -0.39
CA LEU A 46 -7.26 9.76 -0.32
C LEU A 46 -7.86 10.91 0.51
N HIS A 47 -7.32 11.17 1.70
CA HIS A 47 -7.76 12.30 2.52
C HIS A 47 -7.54 13.65 1.82
N LYS A 48 -6.41 13.84 1.12
CA LYS A 48 -6.20 15.05 0.33
C LYS A 48 -7.11 15.12 -0.89
N ALA A 49 -7.36 14.01 -1.58
CA ALA A 49 -8.23 13.97 -2.74
C ALA A 49 -9.69 14.26 -2.34
N GLU A 50 -10.18 13.67 -1.25
CA GLU A 50 -11.49 13.98 -0.67
C GLU A 50 -11.57 15.44 -0.21
N ALA A 51 -10.51 15.95 0.43
CA ALA A 51 -10.41 17.37 0.82
C ALA A 51 -10.23 18.33 -0.36
N THR A 52 -9.82 17.87 -1.54
CA THR A 52 -9.68 18.72 -2.74
C THR A 52 -10.91 18.65 -3.64
N ALA A 53 -11.66 17.54 -3.57
CA ALA A 53 -12.93 17.37 -4.26
C ALA A 53 -14.07 18.14 -3.58
N LYS A 54 -13.95 18.38 -2.27
CA LYS A 54 -14.90 19.15 -1.47
C LYS A 54 -14.59 20.65 -1.52
N GLY A 55 -15.63 21.47 -1.70
CA GLY A 55 -15.56 22.92 -1.70
C GLY A 55 -15.14 23.46 -0.33
N LYS A 56 -14.29 24.48 -0.33
CA LYS A 56 -13.89 25.25 0.86
C LYS A 56 -14.94 26.31 1.18
N GLU A 57 -14.84 26.93 2.35
CA GLU A 57 -15.73 28.03 2.75
C GLU A 57 -15.82 29.10 1.64
N GLY A 58 -17.05 29.41 1.19
CA GLY A 58 -17.35 30.32 0.10
C GLY A 58 -17.37 29.70 -1.31
N ASP A 59 -16.98 28.44 -1.48
CA ASP A 59 -17.15 27.73 -2.75
C ASP A 59 -18.60 27.31 -2.98
N PRO A 60 -19.08 27.25 -4.24
CA PRO A 60 -20.44 26.84 -4.54
C PRO A 60 -20.66 25.36 -4.22
N CYS A 61 -21.82 25.04 -3.64
CA CYS A 61 -22.22 23.70 -3.26
C CYS A 61 -23.70 23.44 -3.60
N ILE A 62 -24.08 22.16 -3.71
CA ILE A 62 -25.46 21.75 -3.96
C ILE A 62 -26.02 21.02 -2.73
N VAL A 63 -25.19 20.26 -2.03
CA VAL A 63 -25.52 19.54 -0.80
C VAL A 63 -24.37 19.63 0.21
N ASP A 64 -24.65 19.42 1.50
CA ASP A 64 -23.65 19.51 2.59
C ASP A 64 -22.43 18.60 2.35
N SER A 65 -22.62 17.45 1.69
CA SER A 65 -21.51 16.53 1.39
C SER A 65 -20.49 17.08 0.40
N ASP A 66 -20.86 18.10 -0.39
CA ASP A 66 -19.97 18.78 -1.33
C ASP A 66 -18.97 19.67 -0.60
N CYS A 67 -19.22 20.01 0.67
CA CYS A 67 -18.40 20.90 1.47
C CYS A 67 -17.39 20.15 2.33
N ILE A 68 -16.24 20.79 2.54
CA ILE A 68 -15.28 20.39 3.58
C ILE A 68 -15.85 20.73 4.96
N SER A 69 -16.57 21.85 5.05
CA SER A 69 -17.35 22.28 6.20
C SER A 69 -18.61 21.42 6.35
N ASP A 70 -19.27 21.49 7.52
CA ASP A 70 -20.44 20.67 7.84
C ASP A 70 -21.73 21.10 7.12
N SER A 71 -21.75 22.26 6.44
CA SER A 71 -22.98 22.79 5.82
C SER A 71 -22.78 23.47 4.47
N CYS A 72 -23.77 23.28 3.59
CA CYS A 72 -24.01 24.04 2.38
C CYS A 72 -25.14 25.06 2.64
N ASP A 73 -24.78 26.29 2.99
CA ASP A 73 -25.74 27.36 3.31
C ASP A 73 -25.89 28.29 2.10
N GLU A 74 -27.11 28.57 1.67
CA GLU A 74 -27.38 29.44 0.50
C GLU A 74 -26.65 29.03 -0.81
N ASN A 75 -26.33 27.74 -1.00
CA ASN A 75 -25.52 27.18 -2.10
C ASN A 75 -24.03 27.57 -2.06
N VAL A 76 -23.52 27.97 -0.88
CA VAL A 76 -22.10 28.14 -0.62
C VAL A 76 -21.68 27.34 0.63
N CYS A 77 -20.47 26.78 0.61
CA CYS A 77 -19.96 26.07 1.77
C CYS A 77 -19.72 27.03 2.93
N SER A 78 -20.24 26.69 4.10
CA SER A 78 -20.05 27.41 5.36
C SER A 78 -19.59 26.46 6.46
#